data_AF-A0A7G2K1H1-F1
#
_entry.id   AF-A0A7G2K1H1-F1
#
_cell.length_a   1.000
_cell.length_b   1.000
_cell.length_c   1.000
_cell.angle_alpha   90.00
_cell.angle_beta   90.00
_cell.angle_gamma   90.00
#
_symmetry.space_group_name_H-M   'P 1'
#
loop_
_entity.id
_entity.type
_entity.pdbx_description
1 polymer ?
#
loop_
_entity_poly.entity_id
_entity_poly.type
_entity_poly.pdbx_seq_one_letter_code
_entity_poly.pdbx_strand_id
1 'polypeptide(L)' 'MLTGASALGIDSCPIEGFHYDKMNECLAEEGLFDPQEYAVSVAATFGYRSRDIAKKSRKGLDEVVRWVK' A
#
# COMPACT_ATOMS: atom_id res chain seq x y z
N MET A 1 5.13 -0.85 -7.65
CA MET A 1 5.18 -2.25 -7.16
C MET A 1 3.88 -3.00 -7.47
N LEU A 2 2.73 -2.62 -6.89
CA LEU A 2 1.46 -3.38 -7.01
C LEU A 2 1.02 -3.69 -8.46
N THR A 3 1.08 -2.71 -9.38
CA THR A 3 0.77 -2.93 -10.80
C THR A 3 1.71 -3.96 -11.45
N GLY A 4 3.00 -3.94 -11.09
CA GLY A 4 3.98 -4.90 -11.56
C GLY A 4 3.72 -6.31 -11.01
N ALA A 5 3.37 -6.42 -9.73
CA ALA A 5 2.96 -7.70 -9.13
C ALA A 5 1.75 -8.29 -9.86
N SER A 6 0.73 -7.46 -10.14
CA SER A 6 -0.44 -7.90 -10.91
C SER A 6 -0.09 -8.36 -12.32
N ALA A 7 0.89 -7.74 -12.98
CA ALA A 7 1.35 -8.16 -14.31
C ALA A 7 2.03 -9.55 -14.30
N LEU A 8 2.54 -9.97 -13.14
CA LEU A 8 3.15 -11.28 -12.90
C LEU A 8 2.18 -12.29 -12.28
N GLY A 9 0.90 -11.95 -12.12
CA GLY A 9 -0.10 -12.82 -11.49
C GLY A 9 0.04 -12.92 -9.97
N ILE A 10 0.73 -11.98 -9.32
CA ILE A 10 0.90 -11.90 -7.87
C ILE A 10 -0.13 -10.90 -7.32
N ASP A 11 -0.90 -11.32 -6.31
CA ASP A 11 -1.82 -10.46 -5.59
C ASP A 11 -1.07 -9.59 -4.57
N SER A 12 -1.62 -8.41 -4.28
CA SER A 12 -1.00 -7.48 -3.33
C SER A 12 -2.04 -6.59 -2.64
N CYS A 13 -1.68 -6.05 -1.47
CA CYS A 13 -2.53 -5.15 -0.70
C CYS A 13 -1.71 -3.97 -0.14
N PRO A 14 -2.05 -2.71 -0.43
CA PRO A 14 -1.47 -1.55 0.26
C PRO A 14 -2.01 -1.46 1.69
N ILE A 15 -1.15 -1.15 2.66
CA ILE A 15 -1.47 -1.13 4.09
C ILE A 15 -1.02 0.18 4.73
N GLU A 16 -1.99 0.90 5.31
CA GLU A 16 -1.79 2.08 6.19
C GLU A 16 -2.32 1.84 7.61
N GLY A 17 -2.99 0.70 7.84
CA GLY A 17 -3.70 0.38 9.09
C GLY A 17 -2.80 -0.06 10.24
N PHE A 18 -1.75 0.70 10.54
CA PHE A 18 -0.87 0.50 11.70
C PHE A 18 -0.59 1.82 12.42
N HIS A 19 -0.13 1.74 13.66
CA HIS A 19 0.28 2.93 14.42
C HIS A 19 1.69 3.35 14.01
N TYR A 20 1.82 4.49 13.34
CA TYR A 20 3.08 4.93 12.74
C TYR A 20 4.22 5.08 13.77
N ASP A 21 3.98 5.71 14.91
CA ASP A 21 5.04 5.89 15.92
C ASP A 21 5.56 4.55 16.45
N LYS A 22 4.65 3.65 16.86
CA LYS A 22 4.99 2.31 17.33
C LYS A 22 5.66 1.45 16.27
N MET A 23 5.30 1.61 14.99
CA MET A 23 5.94 0.89 13.89
C MET A 23 7.37 1.40 13.67
N ASN A 24 7.59 2.72 13.71
CA ASN A 24 8.92 3.30 13.60
C ASN A 24 9.82 2.90 14.77
N GLU A 25 9.31 3.00 15.99
CA GLU A 25 10.00 2.58 17.22
C GLU A 25 10.44 1.11 17.10
N CYS A 26 9.50 0.20 16.84
CA CYS A 26 9.77 -1.23 16.70
C CYS A 26 10.86 -1.53 15.65
N LEU A 27 10.77 -0.94 14.45
CA LEU A 27 11.75 -1.22 13.39
C LEU A 27 13.12 -0.57 13.64
N ALA A 28 13.16 0.59 14.30
CA ALA A 28 14.41 1.24 14.68
C ALA A 28 15.10 0.50 15.84
N GLU A 29 14.34 -0.02 16.81
CA GLU A 29 14.85 -0.87 17.90
C GLU A 29 15.48 -2.17 17.36
N GLU A 30 14.92 -2.73 16.30
CA GLU A 30 15.49 -3.88 15.56
C GLU A 30 16.67 -3.48 14.65
N GLY A 31 17.05 -2.20 14.61
CA GLY A 31 18.19 -1.70 13.85
C GLY A 31 18.01 -1.73 12.32
N LEU A 32 16.76 -1.70 11.83
CA LEU A 32 16.47 -1.85 10.40
C LEU A 32 16.66 -0.55 9.61
N PHE A 33 16.69 0.60 10.27
CA PHE A 33 17.04 1.90 9.68
C PHE A 33 17.47 2.91 10.76
N ASP A 34 18.10 4.01 10.34
CA ASP A 34 18.40 5.16 11.20
C ASP A 34 17.17 6.08 11.32
N PRO A 35 16.57 6.23 12.52
CA PRO A 35 15.37 7.05 12.71
C PRO A 35 15.61 8.57 12.59
N GLN A 36 16.86 9.03 12.51
CA GLN A 36 17.17 10.44 12.22
C GLN A 36 17.12 10.76 10.72
N GLU A 37 17.33 9.74 9.87
CA GLU A 37 17.37 9.89 8.42
C GLU A 37 16.07 9.42 7.74
N TYR A 38 15.44 8.37 8.28
CA TYR A 38 14.28 7.72 7.68
C TYR A 38 13.16 7.45 8.67
N ALA A 39 11.95 7.29 8.11
CA ALA A 39 10.77 6.83 8.82
C ALA A 39 9.88 5.99 7.89
N VAL A 40 9.04 5.15 8.48
CA VAL A 40 8.02 4.36 7.80
C VAL A 40 7.04 5.27 7.07
N SER A 41 6.87 5.03 5.76
CA SER A 41 5.93 5.76 4.92
C SER A 41 4.63 4.98 4.68
N VAL A 42 4.73 3.73 4.21
CA VAL A 42 3.59 2.85 3.92
C VAL A 42 4.08 1.40 3.82
N ALA A 43 3.20 0.42 3.96
CA ALA A 43 3.51 -0.99 3.78
C ALA A 43 2.69 -1.64 2.67
N ALA A 44 3.13 -2.81 2.20
CA ALA A 44 2.37 -3.62 1.24
C ALA A 44 2.62 -5.12 1.46
N THR A 45 1.58 -5.93 1.31
CA THR A 45 1.70 -7.40 1.26
C THR A 45 1.69 -7.90 -0.17
N PHE A 46 2.32 -9.05 -0.42
CA PHE A 46 2.38 -9.73 -1.71
C PHE A 46 2.17 -11.23 -1.52
N GLY A 47 1.44 -11.89 -2.42
CA GLY A 47 1.18 -13.33 -2.34
C GLY A 47 0.18 -13.81 -3.39
N TYR A 48 -0.46 -14.95 -3.13
CA TYR A 48 -1.52 -15.51 -3.98
C TYR A 48 -2.82 -15.59 -3.19
N ARG A 49 -3.90 -15.07 -3.76
CA ARG A 49 -5.21 -15.00 -3.11
C ARG A 49 -5.78 -16.40 -2.83
N SER A 50 -6.35 -16.57 -1.64
CA SER A 50 -7.11 -17.76 -1.24
C SER A 50 -8.60 -17.68 -1.58
N ARG A 51 -9.05 -16.55 -2.14
CA ARG A 51 -10.45 -16.24 -2.51
C ARG A 51 -10.49 -15.50 -3.83
N ASP A 52 -11.63 -15.51 -4.50
CA ASP A 52 -11.82 -14.79 -5.77
C ASP A 52 -11.66 -13.27 -5.64
N ILE A 53 -11.30 -12.63 -6.76
CA ILE A 53 -11.14 -11.17 -6.84
C ILE A 53 -12.49 -10.49 -6.66
N ALA A 54 -12.58 -9.61 -5.65
CA ALA A 54 -13.74 -8.76 -5.47
C ALA A 54 -13.95 -7.80 -6.66
N LYS A 55 -15.22 -7.59 -7.06
CA LYS A 55 -15.59 -6.67 -8.14
C LYS A 55 -15.15 -5.24 -7.82
N LYS A 56 -14.66 -4.51 -8.83
CA LYS A 56 -14.28 -3.10 -8.69
C LYS A 56 -15.52 -2.24 -8.44
N SER A 57 -15.43 -1.33 -7.47
CA SER A 57 -16.43 -0.31 -7.15
C SER A 57 -15.73 1.04 -7.01
N ARG A 58 -16.13 2.04 -7.79
CA ARG A 58 -15.53 3.39 -7.85
C ARG A 58 -16.65 4.40 -8.17
N LYS A 59 -16.44 5.67 -7.81
CA LYS A 59 -17.26 6.79 -8.28
C LYS A 59 -17.24 6.89 -9.80
N GLY A 60 -18.26 7.53 -10.39
CA GLY A 60 -18.34 7.81 -11.82
C GLY A 60 -17.17 8.66 -12.31
N LEU A 61 -16.82 8.56 -13.59
CA LEU A 61 -15.69 9.31 -14.15
C LEU A 61 -15.95 10.82 -14.14
N ASP A 62 -17.20 11.20 -14.38
CA ASP A 62 -17.70 12.58 -14.31
C ASP A 62 -17.64 13.17 -12.90
N GLU A 63 -17.63 12.34 -11.85
CA GLU A 63 -17.47 12.81 -10.47
C GLU A 63 -16.02 13.13 -10.10
N VAL A 64 -15.05 12.50 -10.79
CA VAL A 64 -13.61 12.57 -10.44
C VAL A 64 -12.76 13.31 -11.47
N VAL A 65 -13.30 13.65 -12.64
CA VAL A 65 -12.60 14.38 -13.71
C VAL A 65 -13.33 15.68 -14.04
N ARG A 66 -12.58 16.78 -14.10
CA ARG A 66 -13.05 18.06 -14.69
C ARG A 66 -12.14 18.47 -15.83
N TRP A 67 -12.74 18.77 -16.97
CA TRP A 67 -12.01 19.36 -18.09
C TRP A 67 -12.13 20.88 -18.04
N VAL A 68 -11.02 21.59 -17.87
CA VAL A 68 -10.98 23.06 -17.89
C VAL A 68 -10.65 23.50 -19.31
N LYS A 69 -11.48 24.41 -19.85
CA LYS A 69 -11.28 24.99 -21.18
C LYS A 69 -10.34 26.18 -21.11
#